data_AF-A0A9D4F097-F1
#
_entry.id   AF-A0A9D4F097-F1
#
_cell.length_a   1.000
_cell.length_b   1.000
_cell.length_c   1.000
_cell.angle_alpha   90.00
_cell.angle_beta   90.00
_cell.angle_gamma   90.00
#
_symmetry.space_group_name_H-M   'P 1'
#
loop_
_entity.id
_entity.type
_entity.pdbx_description
1 polymer ?
#
loop_
_entity_poly.entity_id
_entity_poly.type
_entity_poly.pdbx_seq_one_letter_code
_entity_poly.pdbx_strand_id
1 'polypeptide(L)' 'MISDSVIVDEDTPGFYNVTIAASGALTFDPKVDLQFRAANIIVNGRFEIGSEDCPYTGNLEITLTGGCCIP' A
#
# COMPACT_ATOMS: atom_id res chain seq x y z
N MET A 1 -10.15 0.27 -5.71
CA MET A 1 -9.28 0.26 -6.91
C MET A 1 -8.57 1.61 -6.98
N ILE A 2 -7.27 1.60 -7.21
CA ILE A 2 -6.41 2.79 -7.30
C ILE A 2 -6.07 2.97 -8.78
N SER A 3 -6.68 3.97 -9.43
CA SER A 3 -6.49 4.30 -10.85
C SER A 3 -5.49 5.44 -11.09
N ASP A 4 -5.20 6.19 -10.04
CA ASP A 4 -4.35 7.38 -10.02
C ASP A 4 -3.29 7.24 -8.92
N SER A 5 -2.48 8.26 -8.71
CA SER A 5 -1.49 8.27 -7.62
C SER A 5 -2.16 8.56 -6.28
N VAL A 6 -1.94 7.70 -5.29
CA VAL A 6 -2.41 7.84 -3.91
C VAL A 6 -1.21 7.71 -2.97
N ILE A 7 -1.12 8.62 -2.02
CA ILE A 7 -0.15 8.58 -0.92
C ILE A 7 -0.91 8.17 0.35
N VAL A 8 -0.37 7.20 1.09
CA VAL A 8 -0.80 6.88 2.44
C VAL A 8 0.12 7.62 3.41
N ASP A 9 -0.45 8.50 4.22
CA ASP A 9 0.24 9.38 5.17
C ASP A 9 -0.25 9.24 6.62
N GLU A 10 -1.25 8.40 6.84
CA GLU A 10 -1.75 8.02 8.17
C GLU A 10 -2.17 6.55 8.21
N ASP A 11 -2.35 6.02 9.42
CA ASP A 11 -2.83 4.66 9.63
C ASP A 11 -4.18 4.44 8.94
N THR A 12 -4.31 3.32 8.25
CA THR A 12 -5.53 2.98 7.52
C THR A 12 -6.27 1.82 8.19
N PRO A 13 -7.61 1.79 8.12
CA PRO A 13 -8.34 0.57 8.45
C PRO A 13 -7.92 -0.57 7.52
N GLY A 14 -8.07 -1.82 7.98
CA GLY A 14 -7.73 -2.99 7.18
C GLY A 14 -8.59 -3.13 5.92
N PHE A 15 -7.95 -3.34 4.77
CA PHE A 15 -8.62 -3.55 3.49
C PHE A 15 -8.81 -5.04 3.16
N TYR A 16 -9.92 -5.43 2.54
CA TYR A 16 -10.07 -6.79 2.00
C TYR A 16 -9.36 -6.99 0.65
N ASN A 17 -9.45 -6.00 -0.23
CA ASN A 17 -8.80 -6.04 -1.55
C ASN A 17 -8.28 -4.65 -1.92
N VAL A 18 -6.99 -4.59 -2.22
CA VAL A 18 -6.33 -3.43 -2.82
C VAL A 18 -5.92 -3.81 -4.24
N THR A 19 -6.51 -3.14 -5.23
CA THR A 19 -6.14 -3.32 -6.64
C THR A 19 -5.58 -2.01 -7.15
N ILE A 20 -4.34 -2.05 -7.66
CA ILE A 20 -3.66 -0.94 -8.31
C ILE A 20 -3.74 -1.17 -9.82
N ALA A 21 -4.41 -0.26 -10.52
CA ALA A 21 -4.53 -0.30 -11.97
C ALA A 21 -3.20 0.03 -12.65
N ALA A 22 -3.06 -0.24 -13.95
CA ALA A 22 -1.82 0.02 -14.69
C ALA A 22 -1.36 1.49 -14.65
N SER A 23 -2.30 2.44 -14.59
CA SER A 23 -2.03 3.87 -14.43
C SER A 23 -1.85 4.31 -12.97
N GLY A 24 -2.26 3.47 -12.02
CA GLY A 24 -2.28 3.81 -10.59
C GLY A 24 -0.93 3.65 -9.92
N ALA A 25 -0.76 4.39 -8.83
CA ALA A 25 0.37 4.24 -7.93
C ALA A 25 -0.11 4.31 -6.48
N LEU A 26 0.36 3.36 -5.66
CA LEU A 26 0.22 3.43 -4.22
C LEU A 26 1.60 3.66 -3.61
N THR A 27 1.76 4.79 -2.95
CA THR A 27 3.01 5.19 -2.29
C THR A 27 2.75 5.52 -0.82
N PHE A 28 3.80 5.57 -0.02
CA PHE A 28 3.72 5.80 1.43
C PHE A 28 4.58 7.00 1.81
N ASP A 29 4.10 7.86 2.71
CA ASP A 29 4.88 9.01 3.20
C ASP A 29 6.15 8.51 3.91
N PRO A 30 7.36 8.82 3.40
CA PRO A 30 8.61 8.26 3.90
C PRO A 30 9.01 8.75 5.31
N LYS A 31 8.29 9.72 5.89
CA LYS A 31 8.67 10.38 7.15
C LYS A 31 7.86 9.94 8.37
N VAL A 32 6.86 9.09 8.18
CA VAL A 32 5.91 8.71 9.23
C VAL A 32 5.90 7.20 9.44
N ASP A 33 5.55 6.80 10.66
CA ASP A 33 5.33 5.41 11.01
C ASP A 33 3.90 5.03 10.60
N LEU A 34 3.74 3.93 9.86
CA LEU A 34 2.46 3.51 9.28
C LEU A 34 2.21 2.02 9.47
N GLN A 35 0.97 1.69 9.80
CA GLN A 35 0.41 0.34 9.66
C GLN A 35 -0.55 0.27 8.48
N PHE A 36 -0.20 -0.55 7.49
CA PHE A 36 -1.05 -0.85 6.35
C PHE A 36 -1.47 -2.31 6.36
N ARG A 37 -2.77 -2.59 6.38
CA ARG A 37 -3.28 -3.97 6.43
C ARG A 37 -4.17 -4.25 5.24
N ALA A 38 -3.92 -5.36 4.56
CA ALA A 38 -4.76 -5.82 3.47
C ALA A 38 -4.86 -7.36 3.45
N ALA A 39 -6.02 -7.91 3.08
CA ALA A 39 -6.13 -9.35 2.85
C ALA A 39 -5.49 -9.76 1.51
N ASN A 40 -5.67 -8.95 0.46
CA ASN A 40 -5.07 -9.18 -0.86
C ASN A 40 -4.62 -7.85 -1.48
N ILE A 41 -3.48 -7.87 -2.18
CA ILE A 41 -2.98 -6.75 -2.99
C ILE A 41 -2.69 -7.26 -4.40
N ILE A 42 -3.31 -6.65 -5.41
CA ILE A 42 -3.05 -6.91 -6.83
C ILE A 42 -2.42 -5.66 -7.44
N VAL A 43 -1.21 -5.79 -7.98
CA VAL A 43 -0.43 -4.68 -8.51
C VAL A 43 -0.30 -4.81 -10.03
N ASN A 44 -1.02 -3.97 -10.79
CA ASN A 44 -0.80 -3.79 -12.23
C ASN A 44 -0.04 -2.49 -12.55
N GLY A 45 -0.02 -1.54 -11.60
CA GLY A 45 0.71 -0.27 -11.69
C GLY A 45 1.92 -0.28 -10.76
N ARG A 46 2.06 0.76 -9.94
CA ARG A 46 3.21 0.91 -9.02
C ARG A 46 2.82 0.78 -7.55
N PHE A 47 3.66 0.09 -6.80
CA PHE A 47 3.60 -0.01 -5.34
C PHE A 47 5.01 0.32 -4.83
N GLU A 48 5.19 1.49 -4.23
CA GLU A 48 6.52 2.06 -3.97
C GLU A 48 6.65 2.50 -2.51
N ILE A 49 7.73 2.09 -1.85
CA ILE A 49 8.06 2.43 -0.46
C ILE A 49 9.37 3.21 -0.48
N GLY A 50 9.26 4.54 -0.56
CA GLY A 50 10.42 5.39 -0.81
C GLY A 50 11.11 5.10 -2.16
N SER A 51 12.27 5.72 -2.35
CA SER A 51 13.15 5.53 -3.51
C SER A 51 14.62 5.64 -3.09
N GLU A 52 15.55 5.41 -4.02
CA GLU A 52 17.00 5.60 -3.76
C GLU A 52 17.32 7.05 -3.37
N ASP A 53 16.70 8.03 -4.05
CA ASP A 53 16.89 9.46 -3.76
C ASP A 53 16.11 9.92 -2.51
N CYS A 54 15.03 9.22 -2.14
CA CYS A 54 14.16 9.53 -1.02
C CYS A 54 13.84 8.25 -0.21
N PRO A 55 14.79 7.73 0.58
CA PRO A 55 14.59 6.51 1.34
C PRO A 55 13.46 6.67 2.36
N TYR A 56 12.81 5.56 2.69
CA TYR A 56 11.83 5.52 3.78
C TYR A 56 12.58 5.61 5.12
N THR A 57 12.28 6.64 5.90
CA THR A 57 12.96 6.95 7.17
C THR A 57 12.13 6.63 8.41
N GLY A 58 10.80 6.55 8.28
CA GLY A 58 9.91 6.02 9.31
C GLY A 58 9.88 4.49 9.34
N ASN A 59 8.94 3.93 10.09
CA ASN A 59 8.63 2.51 10.13
C ASN A 59 7.33 2.21 9.38
N LEU A 60 7.40 1.47 8.28
CA LEU A 60 6.22 0.97 7.58
C LEU A 60 6.04 -0.53 7.84
N GLU A 61 4.93 -0.91 8.47
CA GLU A 61 4.49 -2.29 8.61
C GLU A 61 3.34 -2.59 7.63
N ILE A 62 3.58 -3.52 6.70
CA ILE A 62 2.55 -4.04 5.80
C ILE A 62 2.13 -5.44 6.27
N THR A 63 0.91 -5.59 6.77
CA THR A 63 0.35 -6.89 7.15
C THR A 63 -0.55 -7.43 6.03
N LEU A 64 -0.14 -8.55 5.42
CA LEU A 64 -0.99 -9.33 4.54
C LEU A 64 -1.73 -10.40 5.36
N THR A 65 -3.04 -10.24 5.54
CA THR A 65 -3.83 -11.16 6.38
C THR A 65 -4.28 -12.42 5.63
N GLY A 66 -4.20 -12.39 4.29
CA GLY A 66 -4.82 -13.39 3.44
C GLY A 66 -6.35 -13.26 3.43
N GLY A 67 -6.98 -13.62 2.31
CA GLY A 67 -8.41 -13.90 2.29
C GLY A 67 -8.63 -15.35 2.71
N CYS A 68 -9.43 -15.60 3.75
CA CYS A 68 -10.02 -16.93 3.92
C CYS A 68 -10.80 -17.27 2.64
N CYS A 69 -10.65 -18.50 2.15
CA CYS A 69 -11.19 -19.02 0.90
C CYS A 69 -12.55 -18.39 0.57
N ILE A 70 -12.64 -17.68 -0.56
CA ILE A 70 -13.92 -17.26 -1.12
C ILE A 70 -14.62 -18.56 -1.56
N PRO A 71 -15.79 -18.95 -1.00
CA PRO A 71 -16.55 -20.09 -1.49
C PRO A 71 -17.08 -19.86 -2.91
#